data_AF-A0A6A3R717-F1
#
_entry.id   AF-A0A6A3R717-F1
#
_cell.length_a   1.000
_cell.length_b   1.000
_cell.length_c   1.000
_cell.angle_alpha   90.00
_cell.angle_beta   90.00
_cell.angle_gamma   90.00
#
_symmetry.space_group_name_H-M   'P 1'
#
loop_
_entity.id
_entity.type
_entity.pdbx_description
1 polymer ?
#
loop_
_entity_poly.entity_id
_entity_poly.type
_entity_poly.pdbx_seq_one_letter_code
_entity_poly.pdbx_strand_id
1 'polypeptide(L)'
;MYDDASCTAPATSVRMWQDLSCVPQKDHYNPVCKPDKSGYSVSDCKDFETALDVALYQSGWQSYVLVSKYDGWCGGSDALDEAEAYSLSEVDRRCHTNRLGTTSSSISLDHSMLTYTTYSDPYCKEVSGTTQMQWSEIMGSMGNNCVNGTRIAVGGFVSTVSKVVAVFNESSCSGTPVKLTFTRGFDCIGGLQDPANSECGGDGSSLYSVSGCTSDDYSAYTMNAFGNYTPHLIMEGWDNSNCKGYPNVTVYTADGSCHLNTDGNTSFKATLTADSTAEITSYTDQYCGTMDSSMTVTKRQLISHACLGSDRCNSKYGCTMAFSVGGLETLPTSGLMTALVGFDEKSCTGVPVQTVVLNDRSCVISGAPTCVKVSSRDTSIFEYRECIDSVVAHANTVFNGVPYLVMENYIDGTNCTMRRGAVVYKADGKCHPSFTDGTYFKISPSIGNSLTFATYPTPSCSDFDADYVTVGSKYINADVCYEGKTKLYANVSLPTKPVMVDVDSMTREQIMFPDWLWEPRPRRVFESD
;
A
#
# COMPACT_ATOMS: atom_id res chain seq x y z
N MET A 1 -28.05 5.10 21.54
CA MET A 1 -28.05 6.33 22.37
C MET A 1 -28.05 7.52 21.45
N TYR A 2 -28.74 8.59 21.83
CA TYR A 2 -28.90 9.80 21.04
C TYR A 2 -28.70 11.03 21.94
N ASP A 3 -28.21 12.12 21.35
CA ASP A 3 -27.98 13.38 22.05
C ASP A 3 -29.26 14.21 22.22
N ASP A 4 -30.28 13.94 21.40
CA ASP A 4 -31.53 14.69 21.37
C ASP A 4 -32.78 13.83 21.65
N ALA A 5 -33.85 14.52 22.05
CA ALA A 5 -35.14 13.91 22.38
C ALA A 5 -35.91 13.38 21.17
N SER A 6 -35.46 13.68 19.95
CA SER A 6 -36.08 13.19 18.73
C SER A 6 -35.58 11.80 18.34
N CYS A 7 -34.38 11.40 18.77
CA CYS A 7 -33.74 10.14 18.37
C CYS A 7 -33.68 9.97 16.84
N THR A 8 -33.55 11.08 16.09
CA THR A 8 -33.60 11.09 14.61
C THR A 8 -32.23 11.20 13.93
N ALA A 9 -31.25 11.81 14.60
CA ALA A 9 -29.86 11.80 14.11
C ALA A 9 -29.28 10.38 14.21
N PRO A 10 -28.19 10.03 13.49
CA PRO A 10 -27.49 8.77 13.74
C PRO A 10 -27.17 8.64 15.22
N ALA A 11 -27.36 7.45 15.80
CA ALA A 11 -27.04 7.25 17.22
C ALA A 11 -25.56 7.55 17.47
N THR A 12 -25.25 8.08 18.66
CA THR A 12 -23.85 8.31 19.08
C THR A 12 -23.17 7.01 19.49
N SER A 13 -23.96 6.05 19.99
CA SER A 13 -23.54 4.68 20.25
C SER A 13 -24.68 3.68 20.11
N VAL A 14 -24.31 2.44 19.79
CA VAL A 14 -25.19 1.27 19.75
C VAL A 14 -24.60 0.21 20.64
N ARG A 15 -25.45 -0.51 21.37
CA ARG A 15 -25.03 -1.60 22.24
C ARG A 15 -25.98 -2.77 22.05
N MET A 16 -25.42 -3.96 21.92
CA MET A 16 -26.16 -5.22 21.92
C MET A 16 -25.53 -6.16 22.97
N TRP A 17 -26.38 -6.89 23.67
CA TRP A 17 -25.98 -7.87 24.69
C TRP A 17 -27.02 -8.99 24.71
N GLN A 18 -26.64 -10.14 25.25
CA GLN A 18 -27.58 -11.26 25.39
C GLN A 18 -28.59 -11.01 26.52
N ASP A 19 -29.88 -11.03 26.20
CA ASP A 19 -30.96 -10.95 27.18
C ASP A 19 -32.11 -11.89 26.79
N LEU A 20 -32.17 -13.04 27.46
CA LEU A 20 -33.21 -14.06 27.23
C LEU A 20 -34.62 -13.60 27.63
N SER A 21 -34.74 -12.45 28.30
CA SER A 21 -36.01 -11.85 28.71
C SER A 21 -36.45 -10.67 27.85
N CYS A 22 -35.72 -10.38 26.77
CA CYS A 22 -36.01 -9.27 25.88
C CYS A 22 -37.36 -9.48 25.16
N VAL A 23 -38.26 -8.50 25.27
CA VAL A 23 -39.53 -8.48 24.55
C VAL A 23 -39.47 -7.42 23.45
N PRO A 24 -39.57 -7.80 22.16
CA PRO A 24 -39.52 -6.84 21.06
C PRO A 24 -40.58 -5.75 21.19
N GLN A 25 -40.25 -4.53 20.74
CA GLN A 25 -41.25 -3.47 20.69
C GLN A 25 -42.37 -3.82 19.72
N LYS A 26 -43.58 -3.32 20.01
CA LYS A 26 -44.77 -3.57 19.18
C LYS A 26 -44.64 -2.97 17.76
N ASP A 27 -43.86 -1.91 17.61
CA ASP A 27 -43.54 -1.28 16.33
C ASP A 27 -42.02 -1.06 16.24
N HIS A 28 -41.31 -2.05 15.69
CA HIS A 28 -39.85 -2.02 15.50
C HIS A 28 -39.38 -0.87 14.58
N TYR A 29 -40.25 -0.40 13.67
CA TYR A 29 -39.89 0.63 12.70
C TYR A 29 -40.03 2.05 13.25
N ASN A 30 -40.72 2.21 14.39
CA ASN A 30 -40.88 3.51 15.05
C ASN A 30 -40.71 3.37 16.58
N PRO A 31 -39.49 3.07 17.02
CA PRO A 31 -39.24 2.80 18.42
C PRO A 31 -39.35 4.06 19.28
N VAL A 32 -39.84 3.89 20.52
CA VAL A 32 -40.08 5.02 21.42
C VAL A 32 -38.78 5.54 22.02
N CYS A 33 -38.41 6.77 21.64
CA CYS A 33 -37.32 7.54 22.25
C CYS A 33 -37.66 7.88 23.71
N LYS A 34 -36.79 7.51 24.65
CA LYS A 34 -37.00 7.76 26.09
C LYS A 34 -35.81 8.51 26.69
N PRO A 35 -36.03 9.40 27.66
CA PRO A 35 -34.94 9.92 28.48
C PRO A 35 -34.25 8.78 29.23
N ASP A 36 -32.93 8.76 29.18
CA ASP A 36 -32.05 7.85 29.89
C ASP A 36 -31.08 8.63 30.77
N LYS A 37 -30.37 7.96 31.68
CA LYS A 37 -29.46 8.61 32.65
C LYS A 37 -28.34 9.43 31.98
N SER A 38 -28.03 9.18 30.71
CA SER A 38 -26.94 9.79 29.94
C SER A 38 -27.38 10.44 28.62
N GLY A 39 -28.68 10.63 28.37
CA GLY A 39 -29.20 11.23 27.13
C GLY A 39 -30.57 10.68 26.76
N TYR A 40 -30.74 10.27 25.52
CA TYR A 40 -31.96 9.61 25.04
C TYR A 40 -31.64 8.24 24.46
N SER A 41 -32.51 7.26 24.68
CA SER A 41 -32.29 5.89 24.22
C SER A 41 -33.54 5.30 23.57
N VAL A 42 -33.25 4.38 22.65
CA VAL A 42 -34.18 3.47 22.00
C VAL A 42 -33.64 2.08 22.28
N SER A 43 -34.52 1.16 22.65
CA SER A 43 -34.17 -0.24 22.89
C SER A 43 -35.14 -1.17 22.16
N ASP A 44 -34.61 -2.22 21.55
CA ASP A 44 -35.40 -3.28 20.94
C ASP A 44 -34.66 -4.62 21.01
N CYS A 45 -35.34 -5.71 20.66
CA CYS A 45 -34.83 -7.07 20.71
C CYS A 45 -34.61 -7.59 19.30
N LYS A 46 -33.39 -8.06 19.03
CA LYS A 46 -32.99 -8.61 17.74
C LYS A 46 -31.92 -9.66 17.95
N ASP A 47 -31.95 -10.70 17.13
CA ASP A 47 -30.87 -11.68 17.05
C ASP A 47 -29.63 -11.03 16.41
N PHE A 48 -28.47 -11.29 17.00
CA PHE A 48 -27.17 -10.89 16.44
C PHE A 48 -26.19 -12.05 16.60
N GLU A 49 -25.39 -12.31 15.56
CA GLU A 49 -24.42 -13.41 15.55
C GLU A 49 -22.99 -12.89 15.68
N THR A 50 -22.77 -11.65 15.27
CA THR A 50 -21.46 -11.03 15.25
C THR A 50 -21.50 -9.63 15.82
N ALA A 51 -20.35 -9.18 16.33
CA ALA A 51 -20.23 -7.81 16.78
C ALA A 51 -20.38 -6.78 15.64
N LEU A 52 -20.21 -7.20 14.37
CA LEU A 52 -20.44 -6.34 13.21
C LEU A 52 -21.91 -5.99 13.04
N ASP A 53 -22.83 -6.86 13.45
CA ASP A 53 -24.27 -6.61 13.40
C ASP A 53 -24.67 -5.38 14.24
N VAL A 54 -23.91 -5.09 15.30
CA VAL A 54 -24.10 -3.90 16.15
C VAL A 54 -23.82 -2.61 15.38
N ALA A 55 -22.73 -2.58 14.60
CA ALA A 55 -22.38 -1.42 13.80
C ALA A 55 -23.32 -1.23 12.60
N LEU A 56 -23.73 -2.34 11.97
CA LEU A 56 -24.67 -2.33 10.83
C LEU A 56 -26.10 -1.94 11.23
N TYR A 57 -26.45 -2.04 12.52
CA TYR A 57 -27.76 -1.61 13.02
C TYR A 57 -28.00 -0.10 12.84
N GLN A 58 -26.95 0.71 12.70
CA GLN A 58 -27.06 2.13 12.43
C GLN A 58 -26.79 2.47 10.96
N SER A 59 -27.83 2.97 10.29
CA SER A 59 -27.68 3.62 9.00
C SER A 59 -27.08 5.02 9.18
N GLY A 60 -25.97 5.32 8.49
CA GLY A 60 -25.43 6.68 8.40
C GLY A 60 -24.08 6.91 9.07
N TRP A 61 -23.53 5.92 9.80
CA TRP A 61 -22.14 5.99 10.24
C TRP A 61 -21.19 5.79 9.06
N GLN A 62 -20.25 6.73 8.89
CA GLN A 62 -19.16 6.59 7.93
C GLN A 62 -18.03 5.73 8.49
N SER A 63 -17.75 5.84 9.79
CA SER A 63 -16.70 5.11 10.50
C SER A 63 -17.07 4.90 11.97
N TYR A 64 -16.61 3.80 12.55
CA TYR A 64 -16.98 3.42 13.91
C TYR A 64 -15.87 2.66 14.63
N VAL A 65 -15.87 2.73 15.97
CA VAL A 65 -15.11 1.84 16.85
C VAL A 65 -16.07 0.78 17.38
N LEU A 66 -15.67 -0.47 17.26
CA LEU A 66 -16.39 -1.63 17.78
C LEU A 66 -15.61 -2.24 18.94
N VAL A 67 -16.22 -2.27 20.11
CA VAL A 67 -15.70 -2.92 21.33
C VAL A 67 -16.53 -4.16 21.57
N SER A 68 -15.89 -5.33 21.55
CA SER A 68 -16.55 -6.63 21.72
C SER A 68 -15.98 -7.36 22.92
N LYS A 69 -16.84 -7.86 23.79
CA LYS A 69 -16.47 -8.67 24.95
C LYS A 69 -16.90 -10.11 24.72
N TYR A 70 -15.98 -11.03 24.98
CA TYR A 70 -16.18 -12.45 24.78
C TYR A 70 -16.06 -13.20 26.10
N ASP A 71 -17.02 -14.09 26.37
CA ASP A 71 -16.95 -15.10 27.43
C ASP A 71 -16.44 -16.41 26.83
N GLY A 72 -15.12 -16.51 26.67
CA GLY A 72 -14.46 -17.69 26.08
C GLY A 72 -13.46 -17.33 24.97
N TRP A 73 -13.53 -18.04 23.84
CA TRP A 73 -12.60 -17.82 22.74
C TRP A 73 -12.92 -16.52 21.99
N CYS A 74 -11.99 -15.58 22.05
CA CYS A 74 -12.18 -14.26 21.48
C CYS A 74 -12.27 -14.28 19.95
N GLY A 75 -13.33 -13.69 19.40
CA GLY A 75 -13.62 -13.68 17.97
C GLY A 75 -14.53 -14.81 17.48
N GLY A 76 -14.92 -15.75 18.34
CA GLY A 76 -15.99 -16.71 18.04
C GLY A 76 -17.37 -16.06 18.22
N SER A 77 -18.28 -16.28 17.25
CA SER A 77 -19.69 -15.84 17.33
C SER A 77 -20.36 -16.34 18.62
N ASP A 78 -20.09 -17.60 18.98
CA ASP A 78 -20.77 -18.29 20.09
C ASP A 78 -20.28 -17.83 21.47
N ALA A 79 -19.17 -17.10 21.52
CA ALA A 79 -18.57 -16.56 22.74
C ALA A 79 -18.84 -15.07 22.91
N LEU A 80 -19.56 -14.42 21.98
CA LEU A 80 -19.83 -12.99 22.05
C LEU A 80 -20.90 -12.69 23.12
N ASP A 81 -20.49 -12.00 24.18
CA ASP A 81 -21.35 -11.65 25.32
C ASP A 81 -21.99 -10.26 25.16
N GLU A 82 -21.15 -9.26 24.87
CA GLU A 82 -21.55 -7.87 24.69
C GLU A 82 -20.77 -7.25 23.53
N ALA A 83 -21.44 -6.44 22.72
CA ALA A 83 -20.81 -5.59 21.72
C ALA A 83 -21.35 -4.17 21.79
N GLU A 84 -20.43 -3.22 21.78
CA GLU A 84 -20.67 -1.79 21.79
C GLU A 84 -20.02 -1.18 20.56
N ALA A 85 -20.77 -0.41 19.79
CA ALA A 85 -20.26 0.34 18.66
C ALA A 85 -20.45 1.84 18.91
N TYR A 86 -19.45 2.62 18.52
CA TYR A 86 -19.38 4.06 18.73
C TYR A 86 -19.10 4.76 17.41
N SER A 87 -19.79 5.86 17.13
CA SER A 87 -19.43 6.70 15.98
C SER A 87 -18.03 7.25 16.17
N LEU A 88 -17.12 7.00 15.22
CA LEU A 88 -15.73 7.42 15.36
C LEU A 88 -15.59 8.95 15.42
N SER A 89 -16.46 9.69 14.73
CA SER A 89 -16.48 11.15 14.75
C SER A 89 -16.78 11.77 16.11
N GLU A 90 -17.35 10.99 17.02
CA GLU A 90 -17.84 11.46 18.31
C GLU A 90 -17.24 10.72 19.49
N VAL A 91 -16.38 9.72 19.25
CA VAL A 91 -15.93 8.82 20.31
C VAL A 91 -14.82 9.42 21.17
N ASP A 92 -14.00 10.32 20.62
CA ASP A 92 -12.78 10.77 21.31
C ASP A 92 -13.08 11.49 22.63
N ARG A 93 -12.54 10.90 23.71
CA ARG A 93 -12.60 11.38 25.10
C ARG A 93 -14.01 11.55 25.66
N ARG A 94 -15.04 11.05 24.98
CA ARG A 94 -16.40 11.00 25.56
C ARG A 94 -16.46 9.90 26.62
N CYS A 95 -17.18 10.21 27.70
CA CYS A 95 -17.46 9.24 28.74
C CYS A 95 -18.72 8.45 28.40
N HIS A 96 -18.60 7.13 28.35
CA HIS A 96 -19.67 6.20 28.03
C HIS A 96 -20.03 5.41 29.27
N THR A 97 -21.06 5.87 29.98
CA THR A 97 -21.59 5.16 31.14
C THR A 97 -22.22 3.83 30.72
N ASN A 98 -21.98 2.78 31.51
CA ASN A 98 -22.62 1.49 31.33
C ASN A 98 -24.14 1.56 31.59
N ARG A 99 -24.87 0.53 31.16
CA ARG A 99 -26.33 0.44 31.36
C ARG A 99 -26.76 0.59 32.83
N LEU A 100 -25.99 0.01 33.75
CA LEU A 100 -26.35 0.01 35.17
C LEU A 100 -26.12 1.39 35.83
N GLY A 101 -25.39 2.30 35.17
CA GLY A 101 -24.98 3.57 35.75
C GLY A 101 -23.96 3.40 36.88
N THR A 102 -23.15 2.34 36.83
CA THR A 102 -22.18 1.98 37.87
C THR A 102 -20.74 2.06 37.42
N THR A 103 -20.47 1.76 36.15
CA THR A 103 -19.13 1.85 35.55
C THR A 103 -19.20 2.65 34.26
N SER A 104 -18.06 3.06 33.72
CA SER A 104 -18.01 3.72 32.42
C SER A 104 -16.77 3.33 31.64
N SER A 105 -16.74 3.69 30.37
CA SER A 105 -15.58 3.57 29.50
C SER A 105 -15.34 4.86 28.73
N SER A 106 -14.12 5.06 28.26
CA SER A 106 -13.78 6.11 27.31
C SER A 106 -12.80 5.56 26.29
N ILE A 107 -12.86 6.11 25.08
CA ILE A 107 -11.88 5.85 24.03
C ILE A 107 -11.21 7.17 23.74
N SER A 108 -9.89 7.20 23.76
CA SER A 108 -9.14 8.33 23.26
C SER A 108 -8.28 7.90 22.08
N LEU A 109 -8.27 8.73 21.06
CA LEU A 109 -7.52 8.53 19.83
C LEU A 109 -6.37 9.53 19.80
N ASP A 110 -5.17 9.02 19.59
CA ASP A 110 -3.98 9.78 19.20
C ASP A 110 -3.59 9.32 17.79
N HIS A 111 -2.67 10.02 17.12
CA HIS A 111 -2.28 9.76 15.73
C HIS A 111 -2.22 8.26 15.39
N SER A 112 -1.41 7.49 16.10
CA SER A 112 -1.23 6.06 15.83
C SER A 112 -1.73 5.14 16.94
N MET A 113 -2.41 5.66 17.97
CA MET A 113 -2.75 4.90 19.18
C MET A 113 -4.22 5.08 19.56
N LEU A 114 -4.92 3.96 19.75
CA LEU A 114 -6.20 3.94 20.43
C LEU A 114 -5.97 3.54 21.88
N THR A 115 -6.48 4.36 22.81
CA THR A 115 -6.49 4.03 24.24
C THR A 115 -7.93 3.84 24.69
N TYR A 116 -8.25 2.63 25.14
CA TYR A 116 -9.52 2.28 25.75
C TYR A 116 -9.35 2.22 27.27
N THR A 117 -10.10 3.06 27.98
CA THR A 117 -10.04 3.15 29.44
C THR A 117 -11.37 2.73 30.03
N THR A 118 -11.34 1.85 31.03
CA THR A 118 -12.52 1.47 31.83
C THR A 118 -12.44 2.11 33.20
N TYR A 119 -13.58 2.47 33.77
CA TYR A 119 -13.69 3.16 35.05
C TYR A 119 -14.62 2.42 36.00
N SER A 120 -14.31 2.41 37.29
CA SER A 120 -15.14 1.81 38.34
C SER A 120 -16.33 2.68 38.75
N ASP A 121 -16.43 3.89 38.20
CA ASP A 121 -17.51 4.84 38.42
C ASP A 121 -18.21 5.19 37.09
N PRO A 122 -19.43 5.76 37.11
CA PRO A 122 -20.17 6.07 35.88
C PRO A 122 -19.75 7.37 35.18
N TYR A 123 -18.83 8.15 35.75
CA TYR A 123 -18.47 9.51 35.31
C TYR A 123 -17.03 9.63 34.79
N CYS A 124 -16.36 8.50 34.53
CA CYS A 124 -14.99 8.45 34.03
C CYS A 124 -13.96 9.15 34.94
N LYS A 125 -14.02 8.93 36.25
CA LYS A 125 -13.11 9.54 37.24
C LYS A 125 -12.12 8.56 37.84
N GLU A 126 -12.54 7.33 38.09
CA GLU A 126 -11.78 6.30 38.78
C GLU A 126 -11.37 5.22 37.79
N VAL A 127 -10.15 5.34 37.26
CA VAL A 127 -9.62 4.38 36.27
C VAL A 127 -9.48 3.00 36.89
N SER A 128 -10.08 2.00 36.26
CA SER A 128 -10.03 0.58 36.63
C SER A 128 -9.11 -0.23 35.71
N GLY A 129 -8.91 0.22 34.47
CA GLY A 129 -8.06 -0.46 33.51
C GLY A 129 -7.84 0.37 32.25
N THR A 130 -6.73 0.09 31.55
CA THR A 130 -6.37 0.76 30.30
C THR A 130 -5.81 -0.26 29.32
N THR A 131 -6.28 -0.21 28.09
CA THR A 131 -5.79 -1.01 26.95
C THR A 131 -5.34 -0.06 25.86
N GLN A 132 -4.12 -0.22 25.38
CA GLN A 132 -3.57 0.56 24.27
C GLN A 132 -3.34 -0.37 23.09
N MET A 133 -3.70 0.09 21.89
CA MET A 133 -3.41 -0.62 20.65
C MET A 133 -2.97 0.38 19.59
N GLN A 134 -1.96 -0.02 18.83
CA GLN A 134 -1.49 0.74 17.69
C GLN A 134 -2.44 0.57 16.51
N TRP A 135 -2.45 1.57 15.62
CA TRP A 135 -3.20 1.55 14.37
C TRP A 135 -2.97 0.25 13.56
N SER A 136 -1.71 -0.21 13.47
CA SER A 136 -1.34 -1.44 12.76
C SER A 136 -1.89 -2.71 13.42
N GLU A 137 -2.06 -2.72 14.75
CA GLU A 137 -2.63 -3.86 15.49
C GLU A 137 -4.16 -3.95 15.33
N ILE A 138 -4.82 -2.81 15.15
CA ILE A 138 -6.27 -2.71 14.94
C ILE A 138 -6.64 -3.07 13.48
N MET A 139 -5.82 -2.61 12.53
CA MET A 139 -6.06 -2.80 11.09
C MET A 139 -5.42 -4.09 10.53
N GLY A 140 -4.50 -4.71 11.28
CA GLY A 140 -3.92 -6.01 10.94
C GLY A 140 -4.96 -7.13 10.93
N SER A 141 -4.61 -8.26 10.30
CA SER A 141 -5.51 -9.43 10.14
C SER A 141 -6.28 -9.71 11.43
N MET A 142 -7.60 -9.70 11.30
CA MET A 142 -8.66 -9.70 12.32
C MET A 142 -8.64 -10.87 13.34
N GLY A 143 -7.55 -11.63 13.46
CA GLY A 143 -7.48 -12.86 14.24
C GLY A 143 -6.88 -12.77 15.64
N ASN A 144 -6.13 -11.71 16.02
CA ASN A 144 -5.25 -11.79 17.22
C ASN A 144 -5.32 -10.62 18.23
N ASN A 145 -6.18 -9.62 18.07
CA ASN A 145 -6.15 -8.41 18.90
C ASN A 145 -7.07 -8.47 20.14
N CYS A 146 -6.95 -9.54 20.92
CA CYS A 146 -7.78 -9.75 22.11
C CYS A 146 -6.98 -9.56 23.39
N VAL A 147 -7.43 -8.63 24.24
CA VAL A 147 -6.84 -8.32 25.54
C VAL A 147 -7.89 -8.57 26.61
N ASN A 148 -7.66 -9.55 27.49
CA ASN A 148 -8.58 -9.91 28.58
C ASN A 148 -10.03 -10.14 28.12
N GLY A 149 -10.23 -10.89 27.03
CA GLY A 149 -11.55 -11.16 26.47
C GLY A 149 -12.22 -9.96 25.77
N THR A 150 -11.55 -8.80 25.71
CA THR A 150 -12.00 -7.63 24.97
C THR A 150 -11.26 -7.52 23.65
N ARG A 151 -12.01 -7.28 22.57
CA ARG A 151 -11.50 -7.00 21.25
C ARG A 151 -11.99 -5.63 20.81
N ILE A 152 -11.11 -4.87 20.17
CA ILE A 152 -11.45 -3.55 19.66
C ILE A 152 -11.12 -3.53 18.18
N ALA A 153 -12.08 -3.13 17.35
CA ALA A 153 -11.93 -3.02 15.91
C ALA A 153 -12.38 -1.63 15.46
N VAL A 154 -11.84 -1.17 14.34
CA VAL A 154 -12.27 0.07 13.71
C VAL A 154 -12.74 -0.28 12.29
N GLY A 155 -13.93 0.19 11.94
CA GLY A 155 -14.59 -0.17 10.68
C GLY A 155 -15.23 1.03 9.98
N GLY A 156 -15.70 0.82 8.75
CA GLY A 156 -16.28 1.85 7.86
C GLY A 156 -15.32 2.36 6.79
N PHE A 157 -15.55 3.58 6.28
CA PHE A 157 -14.73 4.30 5.28
C PHE A 157 -13.38 4.77 5.85
N VAL A 158 -12.63 3.89 6.49
CA VAL A 158 -11.31 4.18 7.08
C VAL A 158 -10.15 4.08 6.07
N SER A 159 -10.43 3.98 4.77
CA SER A 159 -9.51 3.30 3.86
C SER A 159 -8.59 4.16 2.98
N THR A 160 -8.79 5.49 2.85
CA THR A 160 -8.01 6.27 1.86
C THR A 160 -7.37 7.57 2.34
N VAL A 161 -7.69 8.08 3.53
CA VAL A 161 -7.16 9.37 3.98
C VAL A 161 -5.87 9.17 4.78
N SER A 162 -4.80 9.82 4.35
CA SER A 162 -3.50 9.85 5.04
C SER A 162 -3.25 11.22 5.64
N LYS A 163 -2.61 11.27 6.81
CA LYS A 163 -2.00 12.49 7.31
C LYS A 163 -0.77 12.77 6.48
N VAL A 164 -0.69 13.97 5.92
CA VAL A 164 0.50 14.46 5.24
C VAL A 164 1.14 15.54 6.08
N VAL A 165 2.47 15.46 6.24
CA VAL A 165 3.29 16.51 6.85
C VAL A 165 4.34 16.94 5.83
N ALA A 166 4.28 18.21 5.43
CA ALA A 166 5.24 18.83 4.54
C ALA A 166 6.17 19.75 5.34
N VAL A 167 7.47 19.52 5.24
CA VAL A 167 8.51 20.26 5.97
C VAL A 167 9.28 21.16 4.99
N PHE A 168 9.53 22.39 5.42
CA PHE A 168 10.12 23.47 4.63
C PHE A 168 11.27 24.14 5.41
N ASN A 169 12.20 24.74 4.67
CA ASN A 169 13.26 25.56 5.26
C ASN A 169 12.82 27.01 5.48
N GLU A 170 11.73 27.43 4.84
CA GLU A 170 11.22 28.79 4.82
C GLU A 170 9.90 28.96 5.57
N SER A 171 9.75 30.12 6.21
CA SER A 171 8.61 30.43 7.08
C SER A 171 7.29 30.66 6.35
N SER A 172 7.28 30.66 5.03
CA SER A 172 6.07 30.80 4.22
C SER A 172 5.46 29.46 3.81
N CYS A 173 6.20 28.34 3.95
CA CYS A 173 5.81 27.01 3.48
C CYS A 173 5.26 27.00 2.04
N SER A 174 5.82 27.85 1.18
CA SER A 174 5.30 28.11 -0.16
C SER A 174 6.22 27.62 -1.27
N GLY A 175 7.46 27.26 -0.93
CA GLY A 175 8.43 26.69 -1.86
C GLY A 175 8.25 25.19 -2.00
N THR A 176 9.33 24.52 -2.39
CA THR A 176 9.37 23.06 -2.46
C THR A 176 9.75 22.49 -1.10
N PRO A 177 8.96 21.56 -0.53
CA PRO A 177 9.31 20.95 0.75
C PRO A 177 10.61 20.16 0.65
N VAL A 178 11.32 20.04 1.77
CA VAL A 178 12.52 19.21 1.89
C VAL A 178 12.18 17.77 2.23
N LYS A 179 11.02 17.54 2.85
CA LYS A 179 10.53 16.24 3.26
C LYS A 179 9.00 16.22 3.27
N LEU A 180 8.40 15.16 2.74
CA LEU A 180 7.00 14.81 2.97
C LEU A 180 6.92 13.52 3.77
N THR A 181 5.96 13.43 4.67
CA THR A 181 5.63 12.16 5.33
C THR A 181 4.13 11.93 5.23
N PHE A 182 3.74 10.76 4.74
CA PHE A 182 2.38 10.26 4.73
C PHE A 182 2.27 9.14 5.75
N THR A 183 1.49 9.36 6.78
CA THR A 183 1.24 8.36 7.82
C THR A 183 -0.26 8.10 7.93
N ARG A 184 -0.58 6.85 8.22
CA ARG A 184 -1.94 6.47 8.57
C ARG A 184 -2.14 6.55 10.07
N GLY A 185 -3.31 7.02 10.44
CA GLY A 185 -3.64 7.27 11.82
C GLY A 185 -5.07 7.73 11.98
N PHE A 186 -5.47 7.89 13.24
CA PHE A 186 -6.80 8.35 13.60
C PHE A 186 -7.04 9.84 13.32
N ASP A 187 -5.97 10.63 13.18
CA ASP A 187 -6.04 12.08 12.95
C ASP A 187 -6.97 12.44 11.78
N CYS A 188 -6.84 11.73 10.66
CA CYS A 188 -7.55 12.07 9.43
C CYS A 188 -8.89 11.36 9.24
N ILE A 189 -9.44 10.77 10.30
CA ILE A 189 -10.67 9.98 10.22
C ILE A 189 -11.82 10.70 10.92
N GLY A 190 -12.97 10.78 10.24
CA GLY A 190 -14.25 11.10 10.87
C GLY A 190 -14.36 12.52 11.45
N GLY A 191 -13.55 13.48 11.01
CA GLY A 191 -13.64 14.87 11.49
C GLY A 191 -13.16 15.08 12.93
N LEU A 192 -12.45 14.09 13.51
CA LEU A 192 -11.84 14.17 14.84
C LEU A 192 -10.80 15.30 14.94
N GLN A 193 -10.08 15.52 13.86
CA GLN A 193 -9.30 16.70 13.54
C GLN A 193 -9.18 16.69 12.03
N ASP A 194 -9.91 17.52 11.30
CA ASP A 194 -9.29 18.03 10.08
C ASP A 194 -8.18 18.94 10.64
N PRO A 195 -6.87 18.63 10.51
CA PRO A 195 -5.89 19.67 10.62
C PRO A 195 -6.17 20.55 9.41
N ALA A 196 -7.17 21.43 9.54
CA ALA A 196 -7.57 22.38 8.52
C ALA A 196 -6.28 23.06 8.11
N ASN A 197 -5.75 22.68 6.93
CA ASN A 197 -4.38 22.93 6.46
C ASN A 197 -3.59 23.75 7.46
N SER A 198 -2.93 23.09 8.42
CA SER A 198 -2.39 23.81 9.57
C SER A 198 -1.55 24.97 9.06
N GLU A 199 -1.80 26.19 9.56
CA GLU A 199 -1.01 27.34 9.12
C GLU A 199 0.48 27.03 9.26
N CYS A 200 1.28 27.47 8.28
CA CYS A 200 2.72 27.27 8.30
C CYS A 200 3.29 27.68 9.65
N GLY A 201 3.71 26.70 10.42
CA GLY A 201 4.16 26.88 11.80
C GLY A 201 5.61 26.47 11.94
N GLY A 202 6.30 27.05 12.92
CA GLY A 202 7.63 26.56 13.29
C GLY A 202 7.55 25.10 13.74
N ASP A 203 8.41 24.26 13.15
CA ASP A 203 8.54 22.84 13.46
C ASP A 203 9.96 22.58 13.95
N GLY A 204 10.08 22.19 15.22
CA GLY A 204 11.37 22.15 15.90
C GLY A 204 11.99 23.54 16.07
N SER A 205 13.31 23.64 15.87
CA SER A 205 14.09 24.85 16.18
C SER A 205 14.28 25.82 15.00
N SER A 206 14.20 25.34 13.75
CA SER A 206 14.50 26.16 12.56
C SER A 206 13.77 25.77 11.28
N LEU A 207 12.89 24.76 11.32
CA LEU A 207 12.10 24.35 10.18
C LEU A 207 10.67 24.87 10.31
N TYR A 208 9.93 24.75 9.22
CA TYR A 208 8.50 25.06 9.20
C TYR A 208 7.75 23.89 8.61
N SER A 209 6.53 23.64 9.08
CA SER A 209 5.71 22.57 8.51
C SER A 209 4.25 22.94 8.38
N VAL A 210 3.63 22.28 7.42
CA VAL A 210 2.18 22.25 7.19
C VAL A 210 1.76 20.80 7.27
N SER A 211 0.73 20.53 8.06
CA SER A 211 0.08 19.24 8.19
C SER A 211 -1.35 19.32 7.69
N GLY A 212 -1.80 18.24 7.07
CA GLY A 212 -3.13 18.14 6.49
C GLY A 212 -3.55 16.69 6.33
N CYS A 213 -4.77 16.50 5.85
CA CYS A 213 -5.30 15.21 5.47
C CYS A 213 -5.52 15.18 3.97
N THR A 214 -5.07 14.10 3.31
CA THR A 214 -5.28 13.92 1.88
C THR A 214 -5.85 12.53 1.58
N SER A 215 -6.89 12.50 0.75
CA SER A 215 -7.40 11.28 0.13
C SER A 215 -6.74 11.00 -1.23
N ASP A 216 -5.85 11.89 -1.67
CA ASP A 216 -5.15 11.73 -2.93
C ASP A 216 -4.10 10.62 -2.82
N ASP A 217 -3.77 10.04 -3.95
CA ASP A 217 -2.58 9.20 -4.07
C ASP A 217 -1.36 10.00 -3.62
N TYR A 218 -0.56 9.46 -2.69
CA TYR A 218 0.65 10.12 -2.20
C TYR A 218 1.60 10.47 -3.36
N SER A 219 1.58 9.69 -4.44
CA SER A 219 2.35 9.96 -5.66
C SER A 219 1.88 11.24 -6.35
N ALA A 220 0.57 11.43 -6.50
CA ALA A 220 -0.01 12.62 -7.08
C ALA A 220 0.22 13.86 -6.19
N TYR A 221 0.05 13.71 -4.88
CA TYR A 221 0.33 14.78 -3.91
C TYR A 221 1.81 15.19 -3.96
N THR A 222 2.72 14.22 -3.96
CA THR A 222 4.17 14.44 -4.02
C THR A 222 4.55 15.20 -5.28
N MET A 223 3.99 14.84 -6.43
CA MET A 223 4.22 15.54 -7.69
C MET A 223 3.74 16.99 -7.65
N ASN A 224 2.59 17.27 -7.04
CA ASN A 224 2.10 18.64 -6.89
C ASN A 224 3.00 19.46 -5.95
N ALA A 225 3.54 18.84 -4.91
CA ALA A 225 4.38 19.52 -3.90
C ALA A 225 5.82 19.78 -4.39
N PHE A 226 6.47 18.79 -5.01
CA PHE A 226 7.84 18.91 -5.50
C PHE A 226 7.94 19.48 -6.90
N GLY A 227 6.89 19.33 -7.70
CA GLY A 227 6.90 19.61 -9.13
C GLY A 227 7.68 18.57 -9.94
N ASN A 228 7.67 18.75 -11.26
CA ASN A 228 8.25 17.79 -12.20
C ASN A 228 9.79 17.82 -12.28
N TYR A 229 10.41 18.89 -11.78
CA TYR A 229 11.83 19.20 -12.01
C TYR A 229 12.69 19.08 -10.75
N THR A 230 12.10 18.75 -9.60
CA THR A 230 12.83 18.62 -8.33
C THR A 230 13.02 17.14 -8.01
N PRO A 231 14.23 16.58 -8.21
CA PRO A 231 14.50 15.19 -7.93
C PRO A 231 14.14 14.86 -6.49
N HIS A 232 13.33 13.82 -6.30
CA HIS A 232 12.94 13.36 -4.99
C HIS A 232 12.85 11.84 -4.96
N LEU A 233 13.10 11.29 -3.79
CA LEU A 233 13.08 9.85 -3.53
C LEU A 233 11.90 9.53 -2.62
N ILE A 234 11.01 8.67 -3.10
CA ILE A 234 9.84 8.17 -2.39
C ILE A 234 10.23 6.82 -1.78
N MET A 235 10.10 6.73 -0.46
CA MET A 235 10.31 5.51 0.32
C MET A 235 8.98 5.06 0.91
N GLU A 236 8.58 3.85 0.59
CA GLU A 236 7.37 3.21 1.10
C GLU A 236 7.77 2.10 2.06
N GLY A 237 7.23 2.12 3.28
CA GLY A 237 7.53 1.16 4.32
C GLY A 237 6.28 0.43 4.80
N TRP A 238 6.35 -0.90 4.85
CA TRP A 238 5.29 -1.77 5.35
C TRP A 238 5.72 -2.52 6.61
N ASP A 239 4.77 -2.73 7.50
CA ASP A 239 4.91 -3.53 8.72
C ASP A 239 4.80 -5.04 8.46
N ASN A 240 4.66 -5.45 7.19
CA ASN A 240 4.62 -6.85 6.77
C ASN A 240 5.80 -7.22 5.87
N SER A 241 5.98 -8.53 5.69
CA SER A 241 7.08 -9.11 4.92
C SER A 241 6.89 -9.13 3.40
N ASN A 242 5.81 -8.56 2.85
CA ASN A 242 5.47 -8.74 1.43
C ASN A 242 5.03 -7.46 0.70
N CYS A 243 5.30 -6.28 1.26
CA CYS A 243 4.88 -4.98 0.71
C CYS A 243 3.40 -4.94 0.31
N LYS A 244 2.52 -5.55 1.13
CA LYS A 244 1.08 -5.57 0.87
C LYS A 244 0.34 -4.61 1.80
N GLY A 245 -0.83 -4.15 1.36
CA GLY A 245 -1.58 -3.16 2.12
C GLY A 245 -0.93 -1.78 2.02
N TYR A 246 -1.13 -0.96 3.03
CA TYR A 246 -0.83 0.46 2.93
C TYR A 246 0.52 0.80 3.56
N PRO A 247 1.44 1.44 2.81
CA PRO A 247 2.72 1.86 3.35
C PRO A 247 2.59 3.14 4.18
N ASN A 248 3.51 3.32 5.12
CA ASN A 248 3.93 4.65 5.54
C ASN A 248 4.92 5.17 4.49
N VAL A 249 4.70 6.40 4.00
CA VAL A 249 5.50 6.95 2.91
C VAL A 249 6.32 8.12 3.42
N THR A 250 7.61 8.13 3.12
CA THR A 250 8.48 9.29 3.33
C THR A 250 9.08 9.69 1.98
N VAL A 251 8.98 10.98 1.66
CA VAL A 251 9.60 11.53 0.46
C VAL A 251 10.72 12.47 0.88
N TYR A 252 11.90 12.27 0.32
CA TYR A 252 13.08 13.10 0.55
C TYR A 252 13.41 13.90 -0.70
N THR A 253 13.69 15.20 -0.55
CA THR A 253 14.38 15.94 -1.62
C THR A 253 15.73 15.29 -1.88
N ALA A 254 16.02 14.98 -3.15
CA ALA A 254 17.24 14.27 -3.56
C ALA A 254 18.27 15.23 -4.20
N ASP A 255 18.42 16.41 -3.61
CA ASP A 255 19.30 17.50 -4.09
C ASP A 255 20.77 17.35 -3.65
N GLY A 256 21.07 16.34 -2.83
CA GLY A 256 22.40 16.10 -2.27
C GLY A 256 22.86 17.12 -1.22
N SER A 257 21.98 18.01 -0.77
CA SER A 257 22.22 18.95 0.33
C SER A 257 21.91 18.29 1.68
N CYS A 258 22.42 18.90 2.75
CA CYS A 258 22.11 18.49 4.11
C CYS A 258 20.82 19.17 4.58
N HIS A 259 19.88 18.39 5.09
CA HIS A 259 18.59 18.90 5.58
C HIS A 259 18.39 18.48 7.03
N LEU A 260 17.93 19.42 7.86
CA LEU A 260 17.64 19.18 9.27
C LEU A 260 16.35 18.34 9.41
N ASN A 261 16.28 17.48 10.43
CA ASN A 261 15.01 16.84 10.82
C ASN A 261 14.23 17.73 11.79
N THR A 262 12.94 17.43 11.93
CA THR A 262 12.01 18.17 12.83
C THR A 262 12.37 18.06 14.31
N ASP A 263 13.21 17.09 14.71
CA ASP A 263 13.75 16.99 16.07
C ASP A 263 14.78 18.07 16.41
N GLY A 264 15.23 18.84 15.41
CA GLY A 264 16.21 19.91 15.54
C GLY A 264 17.61 19.44 15.92
N ASN A 265 17.89 18.14 15.95
CA ASN A 265 19.15 17.56 16.43
C ASN A 265 19.81 16.64 15.40
N THR A 266 19.02 15.95 14.58
CA THR A 266 19.50 15.05 13.53
C THR A 266 19.31 15.67 12.16
N SER A 267 20.00 15.13 11.16
CA SER A 267 19.88 15.57 9.77
C SER A 267 19.87 14.38 8.82
N PHE A 268 19.47 14.65 7.58
CA PHE A 268 19.49 13.69 6.50
C PHE A 268 20.04 14.30 5.23
N LYS A 269 20.51 13.43 4.35
CA LYS A 269 20.89 13.77 2.99
C LYS A 269 20.39 12.66 2.07
N ALA A 270 19.66 13.03 1.03
CA ALA A 270 19.36 12.13 -0.06
C ALA A 270 20.06 12.61 -1.33
N THR A 271 20.72 11.69 -2.02
CA THR A 271 21.38 11.94 -3.31
C THR A 271 20.79 11.02 -4.35
N LEU A 272 20.62 11.54 -5.56
CA LEU A 272 20.41 10.73 -6.74
C LEU A 272 21.59 10.94 -7.69
N THR A 273 22.32 9.88 -7.96
CA THR A 273 23.48 9.92 -8.86
C THR A 273 23.03 9.90 -10.33
N ALA A 274 23.95 10.25 -11.23
CA ALA A 274 23.69 10.21 -12.67
C ALA A 274 23.40 8.80 -13.22
N ASP A 275 23.83 7.73 -12.52
CA ASP A 275 23.47 6.36 -12.85
C ASP A 275 22.10 5.92 -12.29
N SER A 276 21.34 6.88 -11.73
CA SER A 276 20.06 6.65 -11.04
C SER A 276 20.20 5.70 -9.85
N THR A 277 21.33 5.76 -9.14
CA THR A 277 21.46 5.13 -7.82
C THR A 277 21.13 6.18 -6.77
N ALA A 278 20.28 5.84 -5.81
CA ALA A 278 19.94 6.75 -4.73
C ALA A 278 20.70 6.35 -3.45
N GLU A 279 21.07 7.33 -2.65
CA GLU A 279 21.57 7.11 -1.30
C GLU A 279 20.77 7.97 -0.33
N ILE A 280 20.28 7.37 0.75
CA ILE A 280 19.70 8.10 1.88
C ILE A 280 20.62 7.90 3.07
N THR A 281 21.10 9.00 3.63
CA THR A 281 21.98 8.99 4.79
C THR A 281 21.36 9.77 5.93
N SER A 282 21.23 9.15 7.10
CA SER A 282 20.88 9.81 8.36
C SER A 282 22.14 10.15 9.15
N TYR A 283 22.06 11.22 9.93
CA TYR A 283 23.16 11.72 10.74
C TYR A 283 22.67 12.03 12.15
N THR A 284 23.51 11.77 13.15
CA THR A 284 23.17 12.05 14.56
C THR A 284 23.31 13.53 14.95
N ASP A 285 23.76 14.38 14.03
CA ASP A 285 23.94 15.83 14.21
C ASP A 285 23.18 16.64 13.15
N GLN A 286 23.13 17.96 13.33
CA GLN A 286 22.37 18.91 12.51
C GLN A 286 23.02 19.24 11.16
N TYR A 287 24.29 18.89 10.95
CA TYR A 287 25.13 19.41 9.87
C TYR A 287 25.69 18.31 8.96
N CYS A 288 25.11 17.11 9.02
CA CYS A 288 25.55 15.94 8.27
C CYS A 288 27.04 15.59 8.50
N GLY A 289 27.55 15.77 9.72
CA GLY A 289 28.96 15.50 10.05
C GLY A 289 29.25 14.06 10.50
N THR A 290 28.30 13.44 11.20
CA THR A 290 28.42 12.16 11.89
C THR A 290 27.34 11.22 11.38
N MET A 291 27.73 10.34 10.45
CA MET A 291 26.82 9.37 9.85
C MET A 291 26.28 8.40 10.91
N ASP A 292 24.95 8.28 10.95
CA ASP A 292 24.24 7.30 11.77
C ASP A 292 23.97 6.03 10.96
N SER A 293 23.29 6.19 9.83
CA SER A 293 23.03 5.10 8.89
C SER A 293 23.03 5.60 7.46
N SER A 294 23.38 4.72 6.52
CA SER A 294 23.24 4.98 5.09
C SER A 294 22.57 3.78 4.44
N MET A 295 21.73 4.07 3.46
CA MET A 295 21.06 3.09 2.64
C MET A 295 21.27 3.46 1.18
N THR A 296 21.93 2.57 0.45
CA THR A 296 22.07 2.67 -0.99
C THR A 296 20.94 1.90 -1.67
N VAL A 297 20.18 2.59 -2.51
CA VAL A 297 19.13 2.03 -3.34
C VAL A 297 19.61 2.02 -4.77
N THR A 298 19.86 0.83 -5.29
CA THR A 298 20.35 0.65 -6.65
C THR A 298 19.31 1.09 -7.67
N LYS A 299 19.77 1.56 -8.84
CA LYS A 299 18.92 1.84 -10.01
C LYS A 299 17.88 0.76 -10.31
N ARG A 300 18.24 -0.52 -10.11
CA ARG A 300 17.37 -1.69 -10.32
C ARG A 300 16.18 -1.72 -9.36
N GLN A 301 16.42 -1.39 -8.09
CA GLN A 301 15.41 -1.37 -7.04
C GLN A 301 14.42 -0.20 -7.25
N LEU A 302 14.92 0.96 -7.71
CA LEU A 302 14.07 2.12 -8.02
C LEU A 302 13.10 1.87 -9.19
N ILE A 303 13.51 1.08 -10.19
CA ILE A 303 12.71 0.83 -11.39
C ILE A 303 11.72 -0.30 -11.20
N SER A 304 12.15 -1.40 -10.59
CA SER A 304 11.26 -2.54 -10.32
C SER A 304 10.30 -2.30 -9.19
N HIS A 305 10.54 -1.25 -8.39
CA HIS A 305 9.80 -1.05 -7.16
C HIS A 305 9.84 -2.31 -6.29
N ALA A 306 11.01 -2.96 -6.24
CA ALA A 306 11.18 -4.24 -5.58
C ALA A 306 10.90 -4.14 -4.09
N CYS A 307 10.19 -5.13 -3.57
CA CYS A 307 9.95 -5.27 -2.14
C CYS A 307 11.21 -5.79 -1.44
N LEU A 308 11.87 -4.92 -0.68
CA LEU A 308 13.12 -5.20 0.02
C LEU A 308 12.82 -5.57 1.48
N GLY A 309 13.26 -6.76 1.91
CA GLY A 309 13.23 -7.13 3.33
C GLY A 309 14.23 -6.30 4.14
N SER A 310 13.81 -5.81 5.31
CA SER A 310 14.67 -5.12 6.26
C SER A 310 15.27 -6.11 7.26
N ASP A 311 16.60 -6.07 7.43
CA ASP A 311 17.33 -6.86 8.44
C ASP A 311 17.00 -6.42 9.89
N ARG A 312 16.28 -5.31 10.07
CA ARG A 312 15.99 -4.70 11.39
C ARG A 312 14.66 -5.12 12.01
N CYS A 313 13.94 -6.09 11.44
CA CYS A 313 12.57 -6.39 11.89
C CYS A 313 12.37 -7.78 12.49
N ASN A 314 11.57 -7.81 13.56
CA ASN A 314 11.37 -9.02 14.35
C ASN A 314 10.62 -10.11 13.57
N SER A 315 10.86 -11.35 13.98
CA SER A 315 10.41 -12.59 13.33
C SER A 315 8.89 -12.85 13.32
N LYS A 316 8.06 -11.98 13.89
CA LYS A 316 6.60 -12.16 13.99
C LYS A 316 5.80 -11.33 12.99
N TYR A 317 6.34 -10.22 12.47
CA TYR A 317 5.61 -9.36 11.52
C TYR A 317 6.40 -8.95 10.27
N GLY A 318 7.74 -8.91 10.28
CA GLY A 318 8.58 -8.62 9.11
C GLY A 318 8.40 -7.19 8.58
N CYS A 319 9.47 -6.45 8.28
CA CYS A 319 9.32 -5.16 7.60
C CYS A 319 9.90 -5.22 6.21
N THR A 320 9.19 -4.59 5.29
CA THR A 320 9.63 -4.44 3.92
C THR A 320 9.54 -2.99 3.47
N MET A 321 10.37 -2.64 2.51
CA MET A 321 10.40 -1.30 1.92
C MET A 321 10.49 -1.40 0.41
N ALA A 322 9.96 -0.39 -0.26
CA ALA A 322 10.12 -0.20 -1.69
C ALA A 322 10.42 1.26 -1.96
N PHE A 323 11.06 1.52 -3.10
CA PHE A 323 11.55 2.84 -3.44
C PHE A 323 11.09 3.22 -4.83
N SER A 324 10.87 4.50 -5.04
CA SER A 324 10.69 5.09 -6.35
C SER A 324 11.25 6.51 -6.37
N VAL A 325 11.44 7.06 -7.57
CA VAL A 325 11.97 8.41 -7.78
C VAL A 325 11.00 9.22 -8.62
N GLY A 326 10.95 10.52 -8.35
CA GLY A 326 10.20 11.48 -9.14
C GLY A 326 11.00 12.76 -9.36
N GLY A 327 10.39 13.71 -10.09
CA GLY A 327 11.01 15.00 -10.35
C GLY A 327 12.23 14.96 -11.26
N LEU A 328 12.34 13.92 -12.10
CA LEU A 328 13.45 13.72 -13.03
C LEU A 328 13.20 14.31 -14.42
N GLU A 329 12.16 15.11 -14.60
CA GLU A 329 12.02 15.85 -15.85
C GLU A 329 13.17 16.85 -15.92
N THR A 330 14.11 16.63 -16.83
CA THR A 330 15.05 17.67 -17.21
C THR A 330 14.44 18.48 -18.35
N LEU A 331 14.67 19.80 -18.34
CA LEU A 331 14.45 20.65 -19.50
C LEU A 331 15.13 19.99 -20.73
N PRO A 332 14.41 19.87 -21.86
CA PRO A 332 14.78 18.96 -22.94
C PRO A 332 16.09 19.42 -23.58
N THR A 333 17.13 18.58 -23.51
CA THR A 333 18.31 18.75 -24.39
C THR A 333 18.51 17.60 -25.36
N SER A 334 17.97 16.39 -25.13
CA SER A 334 18.05 15.30 -26.12
C SER A 334 16.86 14.33 -26.21
N GLY A 335 16.02 14.19 -25.17
CA GLY A 335 14.92 13.22 -25.17
C GLY A 335 15.35 11.75 -25.06
N LEU A 336 16.64 11.48 -24.82
CA LEU A 336 17.20 10.14 -24.66
C LEU A 336 16.92 9.56 -23.26
N MET A 337 16.84 8.24 -23.17
CA MET A 337 16.70 7.41 -21.97
C MET A 337 17.94 6.54 -21.81
N THR A 338 18.27 6.12 -20.59
CA THR A 338 19.25 5.05 -20.40
C THR A 338 18.59 3.68 -20.53
N ALA A 339 19.16 2.80 -21.36
CA ALA A 339 18.91 1.38 -21.33
C ALA A 339 20.08 0.61 -20.69
N LEU A 340 19.73 -0.37 -19.86
CA LEU A 340 20.63 -1.37 -19.28
C LEU A 340 20.27 -2.72 -19.87
N VAL A 341 21.15 -3.26 -20.69
CA VAL A 341 20.89 -4.50 -21.44
C VAL A 341 21.63 -5.64 -20.75
N GLY A 342 20.88 -6.61 -20.22
CA GLY A 342 21.42 -7.68 -19.38
C GLY A 342 21.37 -9.06 -20.05
N PHE A 343 22.43 -9.84 -19.79
CA PHE A 343 22.69 -11.15 -20.35
C PHE A 343 22.94 -12.16 -19.22
N ASP A 344 22.38 -13.35 -19.36
CA ASP A 344 22.63 -14.52 -18.51
C ASP A 344 23.87 -15.33 -18.96
N GLU A 345 24.44 -14.98 -20.12
CA GLU A 345 25.67 -15.56 -20.65
C GLU A 345 26.94 -14.93 -20.05
N LYS A 346 28.12 -15.48 -20.39
CA LYS A 346 29.43 -15.02 -19.87
C LYS A 346 29.97 -13.74 -20.56
N SER A 347 29.17 -13.11 -21.41
CA SER A 347 29.53 -11.92 -22.20
C SER A 347 28.27 -11.17 -22.63
N CYS A 348 28.42 -9.90 -23.01
CA CYS A 348 27.34 -9.08 -23.57
C CYS A 348 27.12 -9.35 -25.07
N THR A 349 27.04 -10.63 -25.43
CA THR A 349 26.88 -11.11 -26.81
C THR A 349 25.65 -11.97 -26.91
N GLY A 350 24.97 -11.95 -28.05
CA GLY A 350 23.75 -12.72 -28.24
C GLY A 350 22.50 -11.92 -27.90
N VAL A 351 21.44 -12.62 -27.48
CA VAL A 351 20.13 -12.02 -27.20
C VAL A 351 20.00 -11.79 -25.69
N PRO A 352 19.74 -10.54 -25.25
CA PRO A 352 19.58 -10.26 -23.83
C PRO A 352 18.38 -11.01 -23.25
N VAL A 353 18.42 -11.28 -21.95
CA VAL A 353 17.26 -11.87 -21.26
C VAL A 353 16.33 -10.80 -20.69
N GLN A 354 16.88 -9.63 -20.35
CA GLN A 354 16.10 -8.50 -19.86
C GLN A 354 16.82 -7.17 -20.15
N THR A 355 16.06 -6.16 -20.57
CA THR A 355 16.53 -4.77 -20.70
C THR A 355 15.75 -3.89 -19.74
N VAL A 356 16.43 -3.02 -19.00
CA VAL A 356 15.81 -2.11 -18.04
C VAL A 356 16.04 -0.68 -18.49
N VAL A 357 14.97 0.11 -18.60
CA VAL A 357 15.01 1.47 -19.14
C VAL A 357 14.62 2.49 -18.07
N LEU A 358 15.50 3.48 -17.91
CA LEU A 358 15.35 4.63 -17.04
C LEU A 358 14.93 5.85 -17.84
N ASN A 359 14.02 6.65 -17.28
CA ASN A 359 13.64 7.94 -17.84
C ASN A 359 14.65 9.07 -17.53
N ASP A 360 15.89 8.74 -17.15
CA ASP A 360 16.94 9.74 -16.91
C ASP A 360 17.33 10.42 -18.24
N ARG A 361 16.73 11.58 -18.52
CA ARG A 361 17.03 12.39 -19.70
C ARG A 361 18.43 13.03 -19.69
N SER A 362 19.31 12.55 -18.82
CA SER A 362 20.73 12.92 -18.70
C SER A 362 21.66 11.94 -19.42
N CYS A 363 21.14 10.95 -20.17
CA CYS A 363 21.98 9.99 -20.88
C CYS A 363 22.86 10.69 -21.95
N VAL A 364 24.18 10.63 -21.74
CA VAL A 364 25.18 11.15 -22.68
C VAL A 364 25.80 9.98 -23.43
N ILE A 365 25.74 10.02 -24.76
CA ILE A 365 26.41 9.04 -25.63
C ILE A 365 27.92 9.22 -25.45
N SER A 366 28.56 8.29 -24.73
CA SER A 366 29.99 8.31 -24.43
C SER A 366 30.63 6.98 -24.83
N GLY A 367 31.24 6.94 -26.00
CA GLY A 367 32.02 5.80 -26.47
C GLY A 367 31.21 4.52 -26.73
N ALA A 368 31.91 3.42 -27.03
CA ALA A 368 31.29 2.12 -27.16
C ALA A 368 30.87 1.61 -25.76
N PRO A 369 29.70 0.97 -25.63
CA PRO A 369 29.22 0.46 -24.35
C PRO A 369 30.20 -0.58 -23.78
N THR A 370 30.62 -0.38 -22.53
CA THR A 370 31.49 -1.32 -21.82
C THR A 370 30.65 -2.42 -21.20
N CYS A 371 30.93 -3.67 -21.57
CA CYS A 371 30.35 -4.84 -20.94
C CYS A 371 30.96 -5.06 -19.56
N VAL A 372 30.13 -5.08 -18.52
CA VAL A 372 30.55 -5.27 -17.13
C VAL A 372 29.85 -6.48 -16.52
N LYS A 373 30.59 -7.24 -15.71
CA LYS A 373 30.01 -8.31 -14.90
C LYS A 373 29.45 -7.69 -13.62
N VAL A 374 28.16 -7.89 -13.37
CA VAL A 374 27.46 -7.43 -12.17
C VAL A 374 26.96 -8.65 -11.40
N SER A 375 27.24 -8.69 -10.10
CA SER A 375 26.72 -9.72 -9.20
C SER A 375 25.43 -9.20 -8.55
N SER A 376 24.32 -9.92 -8.71
CA SER A 376 23.06 -9.67 -7.99
C SER A 376 22.71 -10.91 -7.16
N ARG A 377 22.83 -10.80 -5.84
CA ARG A 377 22.74 -11.92 -4.88
C ARG A 377 23.57 -13.13 -5.36
N ASP A 378 22.90 -14.19 -5.84
CA ASP A 378 23.49 -15.46 -6.27
C ASP A 378 23.70 -15.59 -7.78
N THR A 379 23.33 -14.56 -8.56
CA THR A 379 23.47 -14.57 -10.03
C THR A 379 24.53 -13.60 -10.50
N SER A 380 25.45 -14.11 -11.33
CA SER A 380 26.41 -13.30 -12.07
C SER A 380 25.82 -13.00 -13.44
N ILE A 381 25.67 -11.72 -13.76
CA ILE A 381 25.13 -11.30 -15.05
C ILE A 381 26.12 -10.38 -15.74
N PHE A 382 26.00 -10.26 -17.06
CA PHE A 382 26.75 -9.30 -17.85
C PHE A 382 25.79 -8.23 -18.33
N GLU A 383 26.13 -6.96 -18.13
CA GLU A 383 25.32 -5.85 -18.63
C GLU A 383 26.18 -4.81 -19.33
N TYR A 384 25.56 -4.05 -20.22
CA TYR A 384 26.11 -2.79 -20.70
C TYR A 384 25.05 -1.69 -20.68
N ARG A 385 25.50 -0.44 -20.74
CA ARG A 385 24.67 0.77 -20.70
C ARG A 385 24.69 1.46 -22.06
N GLU A 386 23.53 1.86 -22.55
CA GLU A 386 23.41 2.68 -23.77
C GLU A 386 22.30 3.73 -23.65
N CYS A 387 22.30 4.71 -24.56
CA CYS A 387 21.24 5.71 -24.64
C CYS A 387 20.28 5.37 -25.78
N ILE A 388 18.98 5.40 -25.50
CA ILE A 388 17.92 5.06 -26.46
C ILE A 388 16.84 6.15 -26.49
N ASP A 389 16.13 6.30 -27.60
CA ASP A 389 15.01 7.24 -27.76
C ASP A 389 13.64 6.55 -27.73
N SER A 390 13.61 5.23 -27.96
CA SER A 390 12.39 4.42 -27.99
C SER A 390 12.64 3.01 -27.44
N VAL A 391 11.89 2.64 -26.40
CA VAL A 391 11.96 1.32 -25.76
C VAL A 391 11.59 0.21 -26.75
N VAL A 392 10.52 0.40 -27.51
CA VAL A 392 10.00 -0.60 -28.44
C VAL A 392 10.93 -0.76 -29.66
N ALA A 393 11.47 0.34 -30.20
CA ALA A 393 12.41 0.26 -31.32
C ALA A 393 13.72 -0.41 -30.89
N HIS A 394 14.20 -0.08 -29.69
CA HIS A 394 15.37 -0.72 -29.10
C HIS A 394 15.14 -2.23 -28.88
N ALA A 395 14.00 -2.62 -28.29
CA ALA A 395 13.63 -4.02 -28.08
C ALA A 395 13.60 -4.82 -29.40
N ASN A 396 12.99 -4.27 -30.46
CA ASN A 396 12.98 -4.91 -31.78
C ASN A 396 14.40 -5.18 -32.31
N THR A 397 15.34 -4.29 -32.00
CA THR A 397 16.73 -4.39 -32.45
C THR A 397 17.51 -5.43 -31.66
N VAL A 398 17.49 -5.38 -30.33
CA VAL A 398 18.34 -6.25 -29.49
C VAL A 398 17.82 -7.68 -29.36
N PHE A 399 16.50 -7.88 -29.44
CA PHE A 399 15.92 -9.23 -29.41
C PHE A 399 15.91 -9.89 -30.79
N ASN A 400 15.99 -9.12 -31.88
CA ASN A 400 16.23 -9.59 -33.26
C ASN A 400 15.46 -10.87 -33.65
N GLY A 401 14.13 -10.82 -33.54
CA GLY A 401 13.25 -11.95 -33.90
C GLY A 401 13.04 -12.98 -32.79
N VAL A 402 13.70 -12.85 -31.64
CA VAL A 402 13.34 -13.56 -30.42
C VAL A 402 12.13 -12.87 -29.78
N PRO A 403 11.13 -13.63 -29.30
CA PRO A 403 9.98 -13.01 -28.66
C PRO A 403 10.33 -12.22 -27.40
N TYR A 404 9.65 -11.10 -27.19
CA TYR A 404 9.83 -10.25 -26.01
C TYR A 404 8.54 -9.56 -25.57
N LEU A 405 8.53 -9.09 -24.32
CA LEU A 405 7.49 -8.27 -23.71
C LEU A 405 8.11 -6.99 -23.16
N VAL A 406 7.67 -5.83 -23.63
CA VAL A 406 7.91 -4.52 -23.03
C VAL A 406 6.80 -4.24 -22.03
N MET A 407 7.19 -3.91 -20.82
CA MET A 407 6.34 -3.46 -19.72
C MET A 407 6.75 -2.03 -19.37
N GLU A 408 5.99 -1.05 -19.83
CA GLU A 408 6.18 0.35 -19.41
C GLU A 408 5.46 0.57 -18.08
N ASN A 409 6.21 0.98 -17.07
CA ASN A 409 5.71 1.23 -15.72
C ASN A 409 5.46 2.73 -15.56
N TYR A 410 4.28 3.07 -15.09
CA TYR A 410 3.85 4.44 -14.81
C TYR A 410 3.68 4.63 -13.31
N ILE A 411 3.66 5.90 -12.89
CA ILE A 411 3.38 6.25 -11.50
C ILE A 411 1.92 5.90 -11.19
N ASP A 412 1.68 5.25 -10.05
CA ASP A 412 0.35 4.87 -9.58
C ASP A 412 -0.55 6.12 -9.46
N GLY A 413 -1.85 5.95 -9.71
CA GLY A 413 -2.83 7.04 -9.71
C GLY A 413 -2.80 7.96 -10.95
N THR A 414 -1.81 7.81 -11.85
CA THR A 414 -1.69 8.69 -13.03
C THR A 414 -2.40 8.16 -14.28
N ASN A 415 -2.94 6.94 -14.25
CA ASN A 415 -3.61 6.28 -15.37
C ASN A 415 -2.75 6.27 -16.65
N CYS A 416 -1.50 5.82 -16.51
CA CYS A 416 -0.49 5.77 -17.56
C CYS A 416 -0.17 7.10 -18.28
N THR A 417 -0.21 8.22 -17.56
CA THR A 417 0.20 9.53 -18.11
C THR A 417 1.65 9.87 -17.79
N MET A 418 2.16 9.49 -16.62
CA MET A 418 3.55 9.77 -16.20
C MET A 418 4.39 8.49 -16.10
N ARG A 419 5.30 8.29 -17.06
CA ARG A 419 6.12 7.07 -17.12
C ARG A 419 7.20 7.11 -16.03
N ARG A 420 7.32 6.04 -15.25
CA ARG A 420 8.40 5.80 -14.28
C ARG A 420 9.62 5.19 -14.96
N GLY A 421 9.41 4.22 -15.86
CA GLY A 421 10.45 3.54 -16.62
C GLY A 421 9.87 2.42 -17.47
N ALA A 422 10.71 1.52 -17.97
CA ALA A 422 10.24 0.32 -18.63
C ALA A 422 11.17 -0.88 -18.38
N VAL A 423 10.61 -2.08 -18.43
CA VAL A 423 11.37 -3.33 -18.43
C VAL A 423 10.97 -4.14 -19.65
N VAL A 424 11.96 -4.65 -20.37
CA VAL A 424 11.78 -5.55 -21.51
C VAL A 424 12.25 -6.93 -21.10
N TYR A 425 11.40 -7.93 -21.25
CA TYR A 425 11.66 -9.32 -20.87
C TYR A 425 11.71 -10.21 -22.11
N LYS A 426 12.64 -11.17 -22.14
CA LYS A 426 12.63 -12.26 -23.12
C LYS A 426 11.43 -13.16 -22.90
N ALA A 427 10.68 -13.45 -23.95
CA ALA A 427 9.42 -14.19 -23.90
C ALA A 427 9.49 -15.53 -24.66
N ASP A 428 10.56 -16.29 -24.47
CA ASP A 428 10.81 -17.57 -25.15
C ASP A 428 10.22 -18.80 -24.43
N GLY A 429 9.42 -18.57 -23.37
CA GLY A 429 8.83 -19.64 -22.55
C GLY A 429 9.82 -20.38 -21.65
N LYS A 430 11.07 -19.92 -21.52
CA LYS A 430 12.07 -20.50 -20.62
C LYS A 430 12.19 -19.67 -19.34
N CYS A 431 12.83 -20.27 -18.33
CA CYS A 431 13.16 -19.64 -17.06
C CYS A 431 14.38 -18.73 -17.23
N HIS A 432 14.23 -17.45 -16.91
CA HIS A 432 15.31 -16.46 -16.96
C HIS A 432 15.44 -15.74 -15.62
N PRO A 433 16.66 -15.38 -15.19
CA PRO A 433 16.84 -14.52 -14.02
C PRO A 433 16.31 -13.12 -14.29
N SER A 434 15.56 -12.56 -13.35
CA SER A 434 15.21 -11.15 -13.31
C SER A 434 16.32 -10.36 -12.62
N PHE A 435 16.83 -9.34 -13.30
CA PHE A 435 17.96 -8.55 -12.81
C PHE A 435 17.55 -7.45 -11.85
N THR A 436 16.26 -7.21 -11.69
CA THR A 436 15.75 -6.05 -10.96
C THR A 436 15.44 -6.34 -9.50
N ASP A 437 14.95 -7.54 -9.21
CA ASP A 437 14.38 -7.97 -7.92
C ASP A 437 14.98 -9.30 -7.43
N GLY A 438 15.85 -9.96 -8.22
CA GLY A 438 16.51 -11.21 -7.86
C GLY A 438 15.61 -12.44 -7.95
N THR A 439 14.44 -12.30 -8.58
CA THR A 439 13.53 -13.42 -8.90
C THR A 439 13.92 -14.04 -10.24
N TYR A 440 13.14 -15.02 -10.68
CA TYR A 440 13.21 -15.60 -12.01
C TYR A 440 11.86 -15.45 -12.68
N PHE A 441 11.81 -15.38 -13.99
CA PHE A 441 10.57 -15.18 -14.72
C PHE A 441 10.46 -16.14 -15.91
N LYS A 442 9.22 -16.40 -16.29
CA LYS A 442 8.84 -17.06 -17.54
C LYS A 442 7.66 -16.32 -18.15
N ILE A 443 7.74 -16.05 -19.44
CA ILE A 443 6.64 -15.45 -20.19
C ILE A 443 6.25 -16.39 -21.32
N SER A 444 4.97 -16.73 -21.38
CA SER A 444 4.42 -17.61 -22.40
C SER A 444 3.07 -17.11 -22.93
N PRO A 445 2.78 -17.34 -24.22
CA PRO A 445 1.43 -17.19 -24.76
C PRO A 445 0.42 -18.01 -23.96
N SER A 446 -0.78 -17.48 -23.78
CA SER A 446 -1.91 -18.15 -23.16
C SER A 446 -3.15 -18.06 -24.06
N ILE A 447 -4.30 -18.52 -23.55
CA ILE A 447 -5.56 -18.64 -24.32
C ILE A 447 -6.01 -17.27 -24.82
N GLY A 448 -6.56 -17.19 -26.04
CA GLY A 448 -7.19 -15.97 -26.54
C GLY A 448 -6.22 -14.81 -26.77
N ASN A 449 -4.98 -15.09 -27.20
CA ASN A 449 -3.92 -14.10 -27.42
C ASN A 449 -3.48 -13.34 -26.14
N SER A 450 -3.81 -13.87 -24.97
CA SER A 450 -3.28 -13.37 -23.69
C SER A 450 -1.83 -13.78 -23.47
N LEU A 451 -1.17 -13.13 -22.52
CA LEU A 451 0.17 -13.49 -22.06
C LEU A 451 0.14 -13.80 -20.58
N THR A 452 0.81 -14.89 -20.19
CA THR A 452 1.05 -15.22 -18.78
C THR A 452 2.48 -14.87 -18.43
N PHE A 453 2.63 -14.02 -17.42
CA PHE A 453 3.88 -13.69 -16.74
C PHE A 453 3.92 -14.47 -15.42
N ALA A 454 4.92 -15.32 -15.28
CA ALA A 454 5.15 -16.10 -14.06
C ALA A 454 6.45 -15.65 -13.40
N THR A 455 6.38 -15.31 -12.11
CA THR A 455 7.52 -14.93 -11.27
C THR A 455 7.82 -16.04 -10.30
N TYR A 456 9.10 -16.37 -10.12
CA TYR A 456 9.57 -17.49 -9.33
C TYR A 456 10.65 -17.01 -8.33
N PRO A 457 10.64 -17.50 -7.09
CA PRO A 457 11.66 -17.16 -6.11
C PRO A 457 12.99 -17.90 -6.32
N THR A 458 13.01 -18.97 -7.13
CA THR A 458 14.17 -19.87 -7.28
C THR A 458 14.51 -20.15 -8.74
N PRO A 459 15.80 -20.46 -9.05
CA PRO A 459 16.27 -20.72 -10.42
C PRO A 459 15.67 -21.97 -11.06
N SER A 460 15.02 -22.84 -10.29
CA SER A 460 14.35 -24.02 -10.84
C SER A 460 13.08 -23.66 -11.62
N CYS A 461 12.56 -22.44 -11.46
CA CYS A 461 11.23 -22.04 -11.94
C CYS A 461 10.16 -23.10 -11.65
N SER A 462 10.16 -23.58 -10.41
CA SER A 462 9.17 -24.52 -9.89
C SER A 462 7.81 -23.84 -9.73
N ASP A 463 6.78 -24.40 -10.34
CA ASP A 463 5.42 -23.86 -10.29
C ASP A 463 4.79 -23.88 -8.87
N PHE A 464 5.41 -24.56 -7.89
CA PHE A 464 4.92 -24.62 -6.50
C PHE A 464 4.91 -23.27 -5.78
N ASP A 465 5.88 -22.40 -6.08
CA ASP A 465 6.05 -21.09 -5.44
C ASP A 465 5.90 -19.93 -6.44
N ALA A 466 5.28 -20.20 -7.59
CA ALA A 466 5.16 -19.25 -8.67
C ALA A 466 3.98 -18.28 -8.44
N ASP A 467 4.23 -16.99 -8.70
CA ASP A 467 3.18 -15.99 -8.81
C ASP A 467 2.84 -15.79 -10.29
N TYR A 468 1.54 -15.84 -10.63
CA TYR A 468 1.08 -15.79 -12.01
C TYR A 468 0.20 -14.57 -12.25
N VAL A 469 0.56 -13.80 -13.26
CA VAL A 469 -0.27 -12.72 -13.81
C VAL A 469 -0.58 -13.07 -15.25
N THR A 470 -1.86 -13.17 -15.60
CA THR A 470 -2.29 -13.35 -16.99
C THR A 470 -2.98 -12.10 -17.47
N VAL A 471 -2.45 -11.51 -18.54
CA VAL A 471 -2.96 -10.27 -19.12
C VAL A 471 -3.72 -10.58 -20.40
N GLY A 472 -4.99 -10.16 -20.44
CA GLY A 472 -5.87 -10.31 -21.61
C GLY A 472 -5.38 -9.55 -22.84
N SER A 473 -5.84 -10.00 -24.01
CA SER A 473 -5.38 -9.45 -25.30
C SER A 473 -5.73 -7.98 -25.50
N LYS A 474 -6.79 -7.49 -24.85
CA LYS A 474 -7.23 -6.08 -24.91
C LYS A 474 -6.22 -5.07 -24.34
N TYR A 475 -5.22 -5.52 -23.59
CA TYR A 475 -4.17 -4.67 -23.01
C TYR A 475 -2.84 -4.78 -23.76
N ILE A 476 -2.64 -5.83 -24.56
CA ILE A 476 -1.38 -6.12 -25.23
C ILE A 476 -1.36 -5.43 -26.60
N ASN A 477 -0.34 -4.60 -26.87
CA ASN A 477 -0.22 -3.82 -28.11
C ASN A 477 -1.42 -2.89 -28.39
N ALA A 478 -2.21 -2.57 -27.37
CA ALA A 478 -3.47 -1.82 -27.51
C ALA A 478 -3.35 -0.34 -27.09
N ASP A 479 -2.20 0.08 -26.54
CA ASP A 479 -1.99 1.39 -25.91
C ASP A 479 -2.98 1.67 -24.74
N VAL A 480 -3.52 0.61 -24.14
CA VAL A 480 -4.45 0.67 -23.00
C VAL A 480 -3.69 0.45 -21.70
N CYS A 481 -4.05 1.22 -20.67
CA CYS A 481 -3.45 1.12 -19.35
C CYS A 481 -4.01 -0.10 -18.58
N TYR A 482 -3.18 -1.10 -18.34
CA TYR A 482 -3.45 -2.23 -17.46
C TYR A 482 -3.31 -1.80 -16.00
N GLU A 483 -4.33 -2.10 -15.18
CA GLU A 483 -4.40 -1.73 -13.76
C GLU A 483 -4.11 -0.24 -13.44
N GLY A 484 -4.32 0.65 -14.41
CA GLY A 484 -4.07 2.10 -14.22
C GLY A 484 -2.60 2.51 -14.14
N LYS A 485 -1.65 1.58 -14.31
CA LYS A 485 -0.21 1.85 -14.14
C LYS A 485 0.75 1.19 -15.12
N THR A 486 0.29 0.30 -16.00
CA THR A 486 1.19 -0.42 -16.91
C THR A 486 0.70 -0.41 -18.35
N LYS A 487 1.60 -0.16 -19.31
CA LYS A 487 1.35 -0.41 -20.74
C LYS A 487 2.22 -1.55 -21.24
N LEU A 488 1.64 -2.41 -22.07
CA LEU A 488 2.26 -3.66 -22.49
C LEU A 488 2.38 -3.74 -24.02
N TYR A 489 3.59 -3.97 -24.50
CA TYR A 489 3.87 -4.21 -25.92
C TYR A 489 4.62 -5.53 -26.08
N ALA A 490 4.12 -6.42 -26.93
CA ALA A 490 4.67 -7.75 -27.05
C ALA A 490 4.90 -8.11 -28.50
N ASN A 491 6.11 -8.61 -28.79
CA ASN A 491 6.44 -9.22 -30.07
C ASN A 491 6.54 -10.72 -29.85
N VAL A 492 5.39 -11.38 -29.75
CA VAL A 492 5.28 -12.82 -29.50
C VAL A 492 4.42 -13.40 -30.60
N SER A 493 4.81 -14.53 -31.17
CA SER A 493 3.99 -15.22 -32.17
C SER A 493 2.75 -15.78 -31.48
N LEU A 494 1.66 -15.00 -31.50
CA LEU A 494 0.39 -15.39 -30.91
C LEU A 494 -0.27 -16.48 -31.77
N PRO A 495 -0.89 -17.51 -31.17
CA PRO A 495 -1.51 -18.59 -31.94
C PRO A 495 -2.61 -18.06 -32.87
N THR A 496 -2.49 -18.38 -34.17
CA THR A 496 -3.35 -17.89 -35.26
C THR A 496 -4.75 -18.51 -35.33
N LYS A 497 -5.16 -19.31 -34.33
CA LYS A 497 -6.52 -19.86 -34.29
C LYS A 497 -7.46 -18.84 -33.65
N PRO A 498 -8.57 -18.45 -34.31
CA PRO A 498 -9.58 -17.62 -33.67
C PRO A 498 -10.23 -18.45 -32.57
N VAL A 499 -9.95 -18.13 -31.31
CA VAL A 499 -10.71 -18.61 -30.17
C VAL A 499 -11.51 -17.42 -29.65
N MET A 500 -12.83 -17.62 -29.57
CA MET A 500 -13.84 -16.59 -29.37
C MET A 500 -13.91 -16.01 -27.94
N VAL A 501 -12.98 -16.38 -27.04
CA VAL A 501 -13.08 -16.09 -25.61
C VAL A 501 -11.71 -15.63 -25.09
N ASP A 502 -11.64 -14.37 -24.64
CA ASP A 502 -10.47 -13.77 -23.97
C ASP A 502 -10.46 -14.17 -22.49
N VAL A 503 -9.29 -14.22 -21.85
CA VAL A 503 -9.12 -14.52 -20.42
C VAL A 503 -9.92 -13.57 -19.54
N ASP A 504 -10.06 -12.31 -19.97
CA ASP A 504 -10.87 -11.31 -19.27
C ASP A 504 -12.39 -11.63 -19.25
N SER A 505 -12.83 -12.62 -20.02
CA SER A 505 -14.20 -13.11 -20.05
C SER A 505 -14.37 -14.48 -19.38
N MET A 506 -13.30 -15.03 -18.76
CA MET A 506 -13.26 -16.35 -18.13
C MET A 506 -13.16 -16.23 -16.60
N THR A 507 -13.82 -17.13 -15.86
CA THR A 507 -13.60 -17.26 -14.41
C THR A 507 -12.24 -17.90 -14.14
N ARG A 508 -11.69 -17.68 -12.93
CA ARG A 508 -10.43 -18.28 -12.49
C ARG A 508 -10.43 -19.82 -12.63
N GLU A 509 -11.56 -20.50 -12.41
CA GLU A 509 -11.66 -21.95 -12.64
C GLU A 509 -11.59 -22.31 -14.13
N GLN A 510 -12.19 -21.52 -15.02
CA GLN A 510 -12.16 -21.76 -16.47
C GLN A 510 -10.76 -21.55 -17.06
N ILE A 511 -9.95 -20.68 -16.46
CA ILE A 511 -8.54 -20.46 -16.83
C ILE A 511 -7.68 -21.65 -16.39
N MET A 512 -7.88 -22.14 -15.17
CA MET A 512 -7.09 -23.26 -14.62
C MET A 512 -7.52 -24.64 -15.16
N PHE A 513 -8.78 -24.80 -15.56
CA PHE A 513 -9.36 -26.06 -16.03
C PHE A 513 -10.09 -25.90 -17.37
N PRO A 514 -9.36 -25.66 -18.47
CA PRO A 514 -9.97 -25.44 -19.77
C PRO A 514 -10.73 -26.68 -20.27
N ASP A 515 -11.81 -26.48 -21.02
CA ASP A 515 -12.76 -27.53 -21.41
C ASP A 515 -12.13 -28.74 -22.14
N TRP A 516 -11.00 -28.55 -22.83
CA TRP A 516 -10.28 -29.62 -23.52
C TRP A 516 -9.59 -30.62 -22.56
N LEU A 517 -9.33 -30.21 -21.31
CA LEU A 517 -8.80 -31.10 -20.27
C LEU A 517 -9.83 -32.15 -19.83
N TRP A 518 -11.10 -31.97 -20.22
CA TRP A 518 -12.24 -32.74 -19.77
C TRP A 518 -12.89 -33.59 -20.88
N GLU A 519 -12.21 -33.79 -22.01
CA GLU A 519 -12.69 -34.65 -23.10
C GLU A 519 -12.03 -36.04 -23.11
N PRO A 520 -12.81 -37.13 -23.32
CA PRO A 520 -14.25 -37.14 -23.62
C PRO A 520 -15.13 -37.20 -22.36
N ARG A 521 -16.24 -36.44 -22.40
CA ARG A 521 -17.33 -36.48 -21.41
C ARG A 521 -17.96 -37.89 -21.34
N PRO A 522 -18.46 -38.34 -20.17
CA PRO A 522 -18.92 -37.55 -19.04
C PRO A 522 -17.88 -37.34 -17.91
N ARG A 523 -18.07 -36.23 -17.19
CA ARG A 523 -17.29 -35.80 -16.01
C ARG A 523 -17.21 -36.94 -14.98
N ARG A 524 -16.02 -37.48 -14.71
CA ARG A 524 -15.83 -38.31 -13.51
C ARG A 524 -15.75 -37.37 -12.33
N VAL A 525 -16.78 -37.41 -11.49
CA VAL A 525 -16.72 -36.88 -10.13
C VAL A 525 -15.60 -37.64 -9.43
N PHE A 526 -14.70 -36.92 -8.74
CA PHE A 526 -13.83 -37.54 -7.75
C PHE A 526 -14.74 -38.05 -6.63
N GLU A 527 -15.14 -39.32 -6.69
CA GLU A 527 -15.61 -40.03 -5.50
C GLU A 527 -14.41 -40.12 -4.56
N SER A 528 -14.52 -39.45 -3.43
CA SER A 528 -13.65 -39.62 -2.28
C SER A 528 -13.83 -41.04 -1.74
N ASP A 529 -12.75 -41.81 -1.66
CA ASP A 529 -12.59 -42.87 -0.68
C ASP A 529 -12.02 -42.29 0.63
#